data_AF-A0AAP0H765-F1
#
_entry.id   AF-A0AAP0H765-F1
#
_cell.length_a   1.000
_cell.length_b   1.000
_cell.length_c   1.000
_cell.angle_alpha   90.00
_cell.angle_beta   90.00
_cell.angle_gamma   90.00
#
_symmetry.space_group_name_H-M   'P 1'
#
loop_
_entity.id
_entity.type
_entity.pdbx_description
1 polymer ?
#
loop_
_entity_poly.entity_id
_entity_poly.type
_entity_poly.pdbx_seq_one_letter_code
_entity_poly.pdbx_strand_id
1 'polypeptide(L)'
;MFKSSPPPTTCSLLTILVLLLPLAQAHSHGAGGRKQHSSKCNLFKGSWIMDRSSPVYNGSECPFVDPGLNCQKNGRDDTMYLNFRWQPHGCALSRFNGRKFLKKNRGKKIMFVGDSLSSNQWQSLACMLYRTVPSNHIFEIEGPLSNLTFPEYGVSVMYLKNGFLVDLVVEKRGRILKLDSITRYGKWKRADVLIFNSYHWWTHTGPRQTWDYYQVGEHIYRDMDPMLAYKIALTTWAKWVDSSVDFKKTRVFFQGVSAVHDRGLDWNEPGTRNCKGQTLPIRGLHYPGKRYPGEEVVKDVLSKMKNHVYLLDITLLTQLRKDAHPSKYGDEGMDCSHWCLAGVPDTWNQILYNILFKN
;
A
#
# COMPACT_ATOMS: atom_id res chain seq x y z
N MET A 1 16.67 72.99 54.27
CA MET A 1 15.37 72.65 53.66
C MET A 1 14.94 71.29 54.20
N PHE A 2 13.64 71.15 54.43
CA PHE A 2 12.99 70.18 55.32
C PHE A 2 12.91 68.73 54.80
N LYS A 3 12.68 67.82 55.79
CA LYS A 3 12.10 66.46 55.75
C LYS A 3 13.06 65.31 55.41
N SER A 4 13.07 64.17 56.11
CA SER A 4 12.42 63.70 57.34
C SER A 4 12.95 62.29 57.64
N SER A 5 13.34 62.03 58.89
CA SER A 5 13.73 60.72 59.44
C SER A 5 12.54 59.75 59.57
N PRO A 6 12.77 58.41 59.70
CA PRO A 6 11.73 57.39 59.66
C PRO A 6 11.07 57.13 61.03
N PRO A 7 9.87 56.51 61.10
CA PRO A 7 9.30 56.06 62.36
C PRO A 7 9.82 54.66 62.76
N PRO A 8 9.80 54.33 64.07
CA PRO A 8 10.12 53.00 64.59
C PRO A 8 8.86 52.11 64.56
N THR A 9 9.02 50.80 64.38
CA THR A 9 7.97 49.83 64.67
C THR A 9 8.47 48.79 65.65
N THR A 10 7.73 48.68 66.73
CA THR A 10 7.95 47.84 67.90
C THR A 10 7.67 46.37 67.64
N CYS A 11 8.41 45.57 68.39
CA CYS A 11 8.37 44.12 68.57
C CYS A 11 6.96 43.58 68.92
N SER A 12 6.58 42.43 68.38
CA SER A 12 5.73 41.44 69.05
C SER A 12 5.81 40.10 68.31
N LEU A 13 6.45 39.12 68.96
CA LEU A 13 6.37 37.70 68.62
C LEU A 13 4.92 37.23 68.82
N LEU A 14 4.27 36.73 67.77
CA LEU A 14 3.01 35.99 67.90
C LEU A 14 3.22 34.54 67.45
N THR A 15 3.19 33.67 68.44
CA THR A 15 3.02 32.22 68.40
C THR A 15 1.79 31.84 67.56
N ILE A 16 1.97 31.07 66.50
CA ILE A 16 0.86 30.40 65.81
C ILE A 16 0.83 28.95 66.25
N LEU A 17 -0.27 28.63 66.93
CA LEU A 17 -0.65 27.36 67.53
C LEU A 17 -0.92 26.31 66.43
N VAL A 18 -0.25 25.17 66.53
CA VAL A 18 -0.44 23.99 65.66
C VAL A 18 -1.75 23.30 66.05
N LEU A 19 -2.72 23.27 65.14
CA LEU A 19 -3.91 22.42 65.23
C LEU A 19 -3.62 21.07 64.59
N LEU A 20 -3.39 20.06 65.44
CA LEU A 20 -3.33 18.64 65.09
C LEU A 20 -4.75 18.08 64.90
N LEU A 21 -5.01 17.46 63.75
CA LEU A 21 -6.04 16.44 63.59
C LEU A 21 -5.47 15.25 62.76
N PRO A 22 -5.91 14.01 63.03
CA PRO A 22 -5.05 12.82 62.95
C PRO A 22 -5.00 12.16 61.57
N LEU A 23 -3.90 11.43 61.32
CA LEU A 23 -3.84 10.38 60.29
C LEU A 23 -4.75 9.22 60.70
N ALA A 24 -5.71 8.87 59.85
CA ALA A 24 -6.36 7.57 59.84
C ALA A 24 -6.39 7.02 58.40
N GLN A 25 -5.82 5.82 58.24
CA GLN A 25 -5.81 5.05 57.00
C GLN A 25 -7.24 4.64 56.62
N ALA A 26 -7.59 4.77 55.33
CA ALA A 26 -8.71 4.06 54.74
C ALA A 26 -8.28 3.46 53.40
N HIS A 27 -8.24 2.14 53.36
CA HIS A 27 -8.17 1.35 52.14
C HIS A 27 -9.30 1.74 51.18
N SER A 28 -8.98 2.06 49.93
CA SER A 28 -9.95 2.08 48.83
C SER A 28 -9.50 1.12 47.73
N HIS A 29 -10.05 -0.09 47.84
CA HIS A 29 -10.68 -0.87 46.79
C HIS A 29 -10.24 -0.68 45.34
N GLY A 30 -9.83 -1.81 44.77
CA GLY A 30 -10.23 -2.19 43.42
C GLY A 30 -9.35 -1.60 42.34
N ALA A 31 -8.36 -2.37 41.94
CA ALA A 31 -7.86 -2.36 40.58
C ALA A 31 -9.04 -2.65 39.62
N GLY A 32 -9.81 -1.61 39.31
CA GLY A 32 -10.68 -1.56 38.16
C GLY A 32 -9.78 -1.61 36.95
N GLY A 33 -9.42 -2.83 36.55
CA GLY A 33 -8.79 -3.09 35.27
C GLY A 33 -9.62 -2.39 34.22
N ARG A 34 -9.12 -1.24 33.75
CA ARG A 34 -9.61 -0.62 32.54
C ARG A 34 -9.39 -1.72 31.51
N LYS A 35 -10.46 -2.45 31.17
CA LYS A 35 -10.46 -3.33 30.02
C LYS A 35 -10.03 -2.41 28.90
N GLN A 36 -8.74 -2.45 28.54
CA GLN A 36 -8.31 -2.07 27.22
C GLN A 36 -9.18 -2.97 26.36
N HIS A 37 -10.26 -2.41 25.82
CA HIS A 37 -10.84 -2.93 24.61
C HIS A 37 -9.63 -3.02 23.68
N SER A 38 -9.07 -4.23 23.53
CA SER A 38 -7.98 -4.44 22.61
C SER A 38 -8.56 -4.01 21.28
N SER A 39 -8.19 -2.83 20.80
CA SER A 39 -8.69 -2.32 19.55
C SER A 39 -8.34 -3.40 18.53
N LYS A 40 -9.36 -3.98 17.90
CA LYS A 40 -9.17 -5.09 16.96
C LYS A 40 -8.14 -4.62 15.92
N CYS A 41 -6.98 -5.30 15.88
CA CYS A 41 -5.85 -4.95 15.03
C CYS A 41 -6.32 -4.72 13.58
N ASN A 42 -6.22 -3.49 13.10
CA ASN A 42 -6.54 -3.14 11.72
C ASN A 42 -5.24 -2.79 11.00
N LEU A 43 -4.76 -3.72 10.17
CA LEU A 43 -3.50 -3.57 9.44
C LEU A 43 -3.48 -2.39 8.45
N PHE A 44 -4.66 -1.85 8.12
CA PHE A 44 -4.86 -0.85 7.07
C PHE A 44 -5.26 0.54 7.63
N LYS A 45 -5.46 0.66 8.95
CA LYS A 45 -5.67 1.94 9.64
C LYS A 45 -4.53 2.21 10.60
N GLY A 46 -3.93 3.39 10.51
CA GLY A 46 -2.71 3.72 11.24
C GLY A 46 -2.10 5.02 10.74
N SER A 47 -0.82 5.19 11.01
CA SER A 47 -0.03 6.34 10.59
C SER A 47 1.36 5.93 10.16
N TRP A 48 2.01 6.76 9.35
CA TRP A 48 3.43 6.63 9.08
C TRP A 48 4.25 7.20 10.22
N ILE A 49 5.22 6.43 10.69
CA ILE A 49 6.17 6.83 11.72
C ILE A 49 7.59 6.70 11.19
N MET A 50 8.49 7.53 11.70
CA MET A 50 9.89 7.48 11.32
C MET A 50 10.53 6.18 11.83
N ASP A 51 11.24 5.49 10.95
CA ASP A 51 12.08 4.32 11.27
C ASP A 51 13.34 4.38 10.40
N ARG A 52 14.47 4.72 11.02
CA ARG A 52 15.78 4.83 10.37
C ARG A 52 16.41 3.47 10.02
N SER A 53 15.75 2.37 10.37
CA SER A 53 16.17 1.02 9.96
C SER A 53 15.46 0.53 8.69
N SER A 54 14.55 1.33 8.13
CA SER A 54 14.08 1.21 6.76
C SER A 54 14.99 2.00 5.80
N PRO A 55 15.10 1.61 4.52
CA PRO A 55 14.52 0.44 3.88
C PRO A 55 15.34 -0.84 4.14
N VAL A 56 14.76 -2.02 3.87
CA VAL A 56 15.45 -3.32 4.09
C VAL A 56 16.46 -3.67 3.00
N TYR A 57 16.53 -2.87 1.92
CA TYR A 57 17.45 -3.03 0.80
C TYR A 57 17.77 -1.67 0.15
N ASN A 58 18.89 -1.60 -0.57
CA ASN A 58 19.20 -0.45 -1.42
C ASN A 58 18.53 -0.62 -2.80
N GLY A 59 17.58 0.24 -3.13
CA GLY A 59 16.86 0.19 -4.41
C GLY A 59 17.79 0.32 -5.62
N SER A 60 18.86 1.11 -5.51
CA SER A 60 19.83 1.33 -6.58
C SER A 60 20.65 0.10 -6.95
N GLU A 61 20.76 -0.87 -6.04
CA GLU A 61 21.52 -2.13 -6.22
C GLU A 61 20.65 -3.28 -6.74
N CYS A 62 19.32 -3.11 -6.77
CA CYS A 62 18.44 -4.18 -7.19
C CYS A 62 18.29 -4.20 -8.72
N PRO A 63 18.62 -5.32 -9.41
CA PRO A 63 18.63 -5.38 -10.87
C PRO A 63 17.22 -5.47 -11.48
N PHE A 64 16.19 -5.64 -10.67
CA PHE A 64 14.80 -5.84 -11.12
C PHE A 64 13.97 -4.55 -11.11
N VAL A 65 14.53 -3.44 -10.61
CA VAL A 65 13.82 -2.16 -10.53
C VAL A 65 13.84 -1.51 -11.90
N ASP A 66 12.66 -1.22 -12.43
CA ASP A 66 12.50 -0.44 -13.66
C ASP A 66 13.18 0.93 -13.50
N PRO A 67 13.89 1.44 -14.54
CA PRO A 67 14.65 2.67 -14.43
C PRO A 67 13.85 3.84 -13.87
N GLY A 68 12.62 4.05 -14.32
CA GLY A 68 11.73 5.12 -13.83
C GLY A 68 11.28 5.01 -12.38
N LEU A 69 11.48 3.87 -11.71
CA LEU A 69 11.17 3.68 -10.29
C LEU A 69 12.40 3.83 -9.39
N ASN A 70 13.60 3.93 -9.98
CA ASN A 70 14.87 4.01 -9.28
C ASN A 70 15.26 5.47 -8.97
N CYS A 71 14.48 6.12 -8.11
CA CYS A 71 14.57 7.56 -7.87
C CYS A 71 15.96 8.04 -7.43
N GLN A 72 16.65 7.29 -6.56
CA GLN A 72 18.00 7.65 -6.12
C GLN A 72 19.01 7.60 -7.28
N LYS A 73 18.97 6.53 -8.09
CA LYS A 73 19.81 6.40 -9.27
C LYS A 73 19.53 7.49 -10.32
N ASN A 74 18.29 7.99 -10.35
CA ASN A 74 17.87 9.08 -11.24
C ASN A 74 18.13 10.49 -10.66
N GLY A 75 18.91 10.61 -9.58
CA GLY A 75 19.36 11.89 -9.04
C GLY A 75 18.42 12.54 -8.02
N ARG A 76 17.54 11.77 -7.36
CA ARG A 76 16.77 12.26 -6.22
C ARG A 76 17.65 12.36 -4.98
N ASP A 77 17.94 13.58 -4.54
CA ASP A 77 18.87 13.81 -3.42
C ASP A 77 18.25 13.61 -2.03
N ASP A 78 16.95 13.85 -1.86
CA ASP A 78 16.29 13.65 -0.57
C ASP A 78 16.08 12.16 -0.29
N THR A 79 16.43 11.71 0.90
CA THR A 79 16.31 10.29 1.32
C THR A 79 15.25 10.09 2.41
N MET A 80 14.60 11.16 2.85
CA MET A 80 13.72 11.13 4.01
C MET A 80 12.50 10.21 3.80
N TYR A 81 11.98 10.13 2.58
CA TYR A 81 10.86 9.26 2.21
C TYR A 81 11.15 7.76 2.44
N LEU A 82 12.43 7.35 2.47
CA LEU A 82 12.84 5.97 2.72
C LEU A 82 12.71 5.56 4.19
N ASN A 83 12.70 6.53 5.10
CA ASN A 83 12.81 6.32 6.55
C ASN A 83 11.45 6.27 7.25
N PHE A 84 10.39 5.84 6.57
CA PHE A 84 9.04 5.72 7.13
C PHE A 84 8.56 4.28 7.11
N ARG A 85 7.93 3.86 8.21
CA ARG A 85 7.19 2.60 8.30
C ARG A 85 5.74 2.84 8.67
N TRP A 86 4.87 1.97 8.19
CA TRP A 86 3.48 1.97 8.58
C TRP A 86 3.29 1.35 9.96
N GLN A 87 2.61 2.07 10.86
CA GLN A 87 2.24 1.61 12.19
C GLN A 87 0.72 1.45 12.26
N PRO A 88 0.20 0.21 12.15
CA PRO A 88 -1.21 -0.05 12.35
C PRO A 88 -1.68 0.37 13.75
N HIS A 89 -2.95 0.70 13.85
CA HIS A 89 -3.61 0.92 15.13
C HIS A 89 -3.96 -0.43 15.80
N GLY A 90 -3.62 -0.56 17.08
CA GLY A 90 -3.92 -1.75 17.89
C GLY A 90 -2.99 -2.95 17.67
N CYS A 91 -1.94 -2.83 16.85
CA CYS A 91 -0.92 -3.88 16.66
C CYS A 91 0.33 -3.37 15.97
N ALA A 92 1.42 -4.14 16.03
CA ALA A 92 2.63 -3.91 15.25
C ALA A 92 2.76 -4.92 14.10
N LEU A 93 3.34 -4.47 12.98
CA LEU A 93 3.74 -5.38 11.90
C LEU A 93 5.06 -6.06 12.27
N SER A 94 5.12 -7.37 12.07
CA SER A 94 6.40 -8.08 12.03
C SER A 94 7.25 -7.53 10.89
N ARG A 95 8.56 -7.40 11.12
CA ARG A 95 9.51 -7.07 10.05
C ARG A 95 9.56 -8.19 9.01
N PHE A 96 9.76 -7.80 7.76
CA PHE A 96 9.96 -8.75 6.68
C PHE A 96 11.23 -9.56 6.92
N ASN A 97 11.16 -10.87 6.72
CA ASN A 97 12.30 -11.76 6.79
C ASN A 97 12.29 -12.64 5.53
N GLY A 98 13.17 -12.33 4.58
CA GLY A 98 13.20 -13.01 3.28
C GLY A 98 13.51 -14.51 3.40
N ARG A 99 14.38 -14.91 4.34
CA ARG A 99 14.69 -16.33 4.55
C ARG A 99 13.46 -17.09 5.07
N LYS A 100 12.72 -16.51 6.02
CA LYS A 100 11.46 -17.08 6.52
C LYS A 100 10.41 -17.12 5.43
N PHE A 101 10.30 -16.06 4.61
CA PHE A 101 9.39 -16.03 3.46
C PHE A 101 9.67 -17.18 2.49
N LEU A 102 10.92 -17.32 2.04
CA LEU A 102 11.33 -18.36 1.11
C LEU A 102 11.15 -19.77 1.70
N LYS A 103 11.52 -19.99 2.96
CA LYS A 103 11.32 -21.29 3.65
C LYS A 103 9.84 -21.64 3.77
N LYS A 104 8.98 -20.71 4.20
CA LYS A 104 7.53 -20.96 4.37
C LYS A 104 6.79 -21.13 3.04
N ASN A 105 7.36 -20.63 1.94
CA ASN A 105 6.81 -20.80 0.60
C ASN A 105 7.54 -21.85 -0.24
N ARG A 106 8.40 -22.71 0.35
CA ARG A 106 9.16 -23.72 -0.40
C ARG A 106 8.26 -24.50 -1.38
N GLY A 107 8.69 -24.57 -2.64
CA GLY A 107 7.97 -25.23 -3.72
C GLY A 107 6.78 -24.46 -4.31
N LYS A 108 6.49 -23.24 -3.83
CA LYS A 108 5.30 -22.47 -4.22
C LYS A 108 5.57 -21.42 -5.29
N LYS A 109 4.48 -21.11 -6.00
CA LYS A 109 4.38 -20.07 -7.03
C LYS A 109 3.49 -18.93 -6.54
N ILE A 110 4.06 -17.73 -6.51
CA ILE A 110 3.38 -16.50 -6.10
C ILE A 110 3.26 -15.62 -7.34
N MET A 111 2.04 -15.22 -7.71
CA MET A 111 1.80 -14.47 -8.93
C MET A 111 1.05 -13.17 -8.64
N PHE A 112 1.65 -12.07 -9.04
CA PHE A 112 1.01 -10.76 -9.17
C PHE A 112 0.37 -10.68 -10.56
N VAL A 113 -0.88 -10.25 -10.64
CA VAL A 113 -1.60 -10.08 -11.90
C VAL A 113 -2.31 -8.74 -11.86
N GLY A 114 -1.93 -7.84 -12.77
CA GLY A 114 -2.57 -6.53 -12.76
C GLY A 114 -1.87 -5.47 -13.58
N ASP A 115 -2.09 -4.23 -13.16
CA ASP A 115 -1.58 -3.04 -13.82
C ASP A 115 -0.14 -2.72 -13.39
N SER A 116 0.36 -1.54 -13.75
CA SER A 116 1.72 -1.13 -13.43
C SER A 116 1.99 -1.01 -11.92
N LEU A 117 0.97 -0.85 -11.07
CA LEU A 117 1.15 -0.85 -9.61
C LEU A 117 1.35 -2.26 -9.06
N SER A 118 0.78 -3.27 -9.73
CA SER A 118 1.12 -4.68 -9.45
C SER A 118 2.59 -4.97 -9.79
N SER A 119 3.09 -4.42 -10.91
CA SER A 119 4.52 -4.48 -11.25
C SER A 119 5.37 -3.82 -10.15
N ASN A 120 4.97 -2.64 -9.70
CA ASN A 120 5.67 -1.89 -8.65
C ASN A 120 5.73 -2.69 -7.33
N GLN A 121 4.65 -3.37 -6.94
CA GLN A 121 4.65 -4.27 -5.79
C GLN A 121 5.52 -5.51 -5.99
N TRP A 122 5.46 -6.14 -7.17
CA TRP A 122 6.26 -7.31 -7.51
C TRP A 122 7.77 -7.00 -7.48
N GLN A 123 8.19 -5.87 -8.08
CA GLN A 123 9.59 -5.43 -8.08
C GLN A 123 10.11 -5.18 -6.66
N SER A 124 9.31 -4.55 -5.80
CA SER A 124 9.63 -4.41 -4.37
C SER A 124 9.88 -5.77 -3.71
N LEU A 125 8.97 -6.74 -3.88
CA LEU A 125 9.15 -8.06 -3.28
C LEU A 125 10.38 -8.78 -3.86
N ALA A 126 10.61 -8.67 -5.17
CA ALA A 126 11.78 -9.20 -5.85
C ALA A 126 13.07 -8.67 -5.22
N CYS A 127 13.17 -7.36 -4.98
CA CYS A 127 14.33 -6.75 -4.34
C CYS A 127 14.51 -7.14 -2.87
N MET A 128 13.41 -7.21 -2.10
CA MET A 128 13.45 -7.68 -0.71
C MET A 128 13.97 -9.12 -0.60
N LEU A 129 13.64 -9.98 -1.56
CA LEU A 129 14.12 -11.36 -1.64
C LEU A 129 15.54 -11.46 -2.20
N TYR A 130 15.87 -10.67 -3.21
CA TYR A 130 17.22 -10.54 -3.76
C TYR A 130 18.25 -10.19 -2.68
N ARG A 131 17.90 -9.27 -1.77
CA ARG A 131 18.76 -8.94 -0.62
C ARG A 131 19.07 -10.15 0.27
N THR A 132 18.18 -11.14 0.33
CA THR A 132 18.39 -12.38 1.09
C THR A 132 19.19 -13.41 0.30
N VAL A 133 18.98 -13.50 -1.01
CA VAL A 133 19.58 -14.47 -1.92
C VAL A 133 20.10 -13.73 -3.17
N PRO A 134 21.24 -13.02 -3.05
CA PRO A 134 21.75 -12.17 -4.13
C PRO A 134 22.37 -12.98 -5.27
N SER A 135 22.80 -14.21 -5.00
CA SER A 135 23.31 -15.18 -5.97
C SER A 135 22.35 -16.38 -6.06
N ASN A 136 22.45 -17.17 -7.14
CA ASN A 136 21.65 -18.38 -7.35
C ASN A 136 20.13 -18.12 -7.43
N HIS A 137 19.75 -17.16 -8.28
CA HIS A 137 18.37 -16.90 -8.69
C HIS A 137 18.31 -16.85 -10.23
N ILE A 138 17.14 -17.08 -10.79
CA ILE A 138 16.89 -17.07 -12.24
C ILE A 138 15.81 -16.04 -12.51
N PHE A 139 16.09 -15.09 -13.40
CA PHE A 139 15.12 -14.09 -13.83
C PHE A 139 14.84 -14.23 -15.33
N GLU A 140 13.57 -14.44 -15.66
CA GLU A 140 13.12 -14.69 -17.04
C GLU A 140 11.93 -13.78 -17.37
N ILE A 141 11.88 -13.35 -18.63
CA ILE A 141 10.76 -12.59 -19.18
C ILE A 141 10.23 -13.35 -20.40
N GLU A 142 8.95 -13.73 -20.36
CA GLU A 142 8.25 -14.43 -21.43
C GLU A 142 6.96 -13.66 -21.79
N GLY A 143 7.06 -12.79 -22.80
CA GLY A 143 5.97 -11.90 -23.19
C GLY A 143 5.54 -11.00 -22.02
N PRO A 144 4.28 -11.06 -21.55
CA PRO A 144 3.80 -10.23 -20.43
C PRO A 144 4.16 -10.80 -19.04
N LEU A 145 4.86 -11.94 -18.97
CA LEU A 145 5.21 -12.62 -17.72
C LEU A 145 6.67 -12.35 -17.35
N SER A 146 6.90 -11.78 -16.18
CA SER A 146 8.20 -11.71 -15.52
C SER A 146 8.24 -12.77 -14.41
N ASN A 147 9.30 -13.57 -14.34
CA ASN A 147 9.43 -14.66 -13.37
C ASN A 147 10.79 -14.61 -12.68
N LEU A 148 10.80 -14.44 -11.36
CA LEU A 148 11.98 -14.58 -10.52
C LEU A 148 11.91 -15.87 -9.71
N THR A 149 12.83 -16.80 -9.97
CA THR A 149 12.88 -18.10 -9.31
C THR A 149 14.11 -18.21 -8.40
N PHE A 150 13.91 -18.80 -7.22
CA PHE A 150 14.94 -19.13 -6.24
C PHE A 150 15.08 -20.66 -6.14
N PRO A 151 15.96 -21.30 -6.95
CA PRO A 151 16.02 -22.77 -7.09
C PRO A 151 16.24 -23.51 -5.77
N GLU A 152 17.08 -22.99 -4.85
CA GLU A 152 17.34 -23.59 -3.53
C GLU A 152 16.04 -23.81 -2.72
N TYR A 153 15.05 -22.93 -2.92
CA TYR A 153 13.75 -22.98 -2.24
C TYR A 153 12.64 -23.52 -3.15
N GLY A 154 12.88 -23.69 -4.45
CA GLY A 154 11.83 -23.98 -5.43
C GLY A 154 10.70 -22.93 -5.42
N VAL A 155 11.02 -21.67 -5.11
CA VAL A 155 10.03 -20.57 -5.04
C VAL A 155 10.11 -19.74 -6.31
N SER A 156 8.95 -19.46 -6.91
CA SER A 156 8.84 -18.50 -8.02
C SER A 156 7.94 -17.33 -7.63
N VAL A 157 8.41 -16.11 -7.90
CA VAL A 157 7.67 -14.86 -7.72
C VAL A 157 7.50 -14.21 -9.08
N MET A 158 6.26 -14.17 -9.55
CA MET A 158 5.91 -13.82 -10.92
C MET A 158 5.06 -12.56 -10.97
N TYR A 159 5.20 -11.80 -12.04
CA TYR A 159 4.27 -10.74 -12.42
C TYR A 159 3.75 -11.00 -13.83
N LEU A 160 2.44 -10.97 -13.99
CA LEU A 160 1.76 -11.08 -15.28
C LEU A 160 0.99 -9.80 -15.56
N LYS A 161 1.44 -9.03 -16.56
CA LYS A 161 0.78 -7.79 -16.98
C LYS A 161 -0.61 -8.09 -17.54
N ASN A 162 -1.64 -7.73 -16.77
CA ASN A 162 -3.03 -7.75 -17.18
C ASN A 162 -3.82 -6.71 -16.36
N GLY A 163 -3.65 -5.43 -16.69
CA GLY A 163 -4.17 -4.33 -15.86
C GLY A 163 -5.68 -4.15 -15.85
N PHE A 164 -6.41 -4.84 -16.72
CA PHE A 164 -7.87 -4.82 -16.72
C PHE A 164 -8.48 -6.11 -16.15
N LEU A 165 -7.68 -7.18 -16.00
CA LEU A 165 -8.10 -8.54 -15.61
C LEU A 165 -9.06 -9.24 -16.58
N VAL A 166 -9.53 -8.53 -17.60
CA VAL A 166 -10.36 -9.02 -18.69
C VAL A 166 -9.60 -8.89 -20.02
N ASP A 167 -10.17 -9.43 -21.09
CA ASP A 167 -9.48 -9.46 -22.37
C ASP A 167 -9.46 -8.09 -23.05
N LEU A 168 -8.26 -7.59 -23.33
CA LEU A 168 -8.02 -6.51 -24.29
C LEU A 168 -7.54 -7.13 -25.60
N VAL A 169 -8.33 -7.01 -26.65
CA VAL A 169 -8.04 -7.59 -27.97
C VAL A 169 -7.85 -6.50 -29.02
N VAL A 170 -7.07 -6.81 -30.06
CA VAL A 170 -6.91 -5.93 -31.22
C VAL A 170 -7.71 -6.55 -32.37
N GLU A 171 -8.73 -5.83 -32.83
CA GLU A 171 -9.57 -6.20 -33.96
C GLU A 171 -9.49 -5.12 -35.06
N LYS A 172 -10.05 -5.39 -36.25
CA LYS A 172 -10.00 -4.45 -37.39
C LYS A 172 -10.52 -3.04 -37.05
N ARG A 173 -11.48 -2.94 -36.12
CA ARG A 173 -12.09 -1.67 -35.70
C ARG A 173 -11.26 -0.93 -34.64
N GLY A 174 -10.33 -1.59 -33.95
CA GLY A 174 -9.50 -1.01 -32.91
C GLY A 174 -9.24 -1.97 -31.75
N ARG A 175 -8.74 -1.42 -30.65
CA ARG A 175 -8.47 -2.12 -29.39
C ARG A 175 -9.76 -2.19 -28.59
N ILE A 176 -10.27 -3.39 -28.33
CA ILE A 176 -11.56 -3.63 -27.67
C ILE A 176 -11.31 -4.25 -26.30
N LEU A 177 -11.80 -3.59 -25.26
CA LEU A 177 -11.82 -4.11 -23.90
C LEU A 177 -13.12 -4.90 -23.67
N LYS A 178 -13.03 -6.23 -23.68
CA LYS A 178 -14.17 -7.15 -23.52
C LYS A 178 -14.43 -7.38 -22.04
N LEU A 179 -15.39 -6.65 -21.47
CA LEU A 179 -15.60 -6.56 -20.02
C LEU A 179 -16.14 -7.85 -19.39
N ASP A 180 -16.71 -8.75 -20.19
CA ASP A 180 -17.28 -10.03 -19.77
C ASP A 180 -16.50 -11.25 -20.28
N SER A 181 -15.26 -11.04 -20.74
CA SER A 181 -14.39 -12.11 -21.24
C SER A 181 -13.07 -12.20 -20.47
N ILE A 182 -12.72 -13.43 -20.09
CA ILE A 182 -11.40 -13.79 -19.56
C ILE A 182 -10.96 -15.08 -20.25
N THR A 183 -10.09 -14.98 -21.24
CA THR A 183 -9.59 -16.15 -22.00
C THR A 183 -8.17 -16.52 -21.59
N ARG A 184 -7.37 -15.56 -21.11
CA ARG A 184 -5.94 -15.73 -20.80
C ARG A 184 -5.65 -16.11 -19.35
N TYR A 185 -6.54 -16.82 -18.68
CA TYR A 185 -6.41 -17.19 -17.26
C TYR A 185 -5.58 -18.45 -17.00
N GLY A 186 -5.19 -19.20 -18.03
CA GLY A 186 -4.50 -20.49 -17.87
C GLY A 186 -3.21 -20.41 -17.03
N LYS A 187 -2.50 -19.27 -17.11
CA LYS A 187 -1.29 -19.01 -16.31
C LYS A 187 -1.62 -18.79 -14.81
N TRP A 188 -2.81 -18.27 -14.47
CA TRP A 188 -3.21 -17.97 -13.09
C TRP A 188 -3.46 -19.23 -12.26
N LYS A 189 -4.02 -20.27 -12.87
CA LYS A 189 -4.38 -21.54 -12.21
C LYS A 189 -3.19 -22.30 -11.60
N ARG A 190 -1.96 -21.92 -11.97
CA ARG A 190 -0.73 -22.58 -11.52
C ARG A 190 -0.11 -21.94 -10.26
N ALA A 191 -0.72 -20.89 -9.71
CA ALA A 191 -0.20 -20.17 -8.56
C ALA A 191 -0.83 -20.64 -7.24
N ASP A 192 0.00 -20.74 -6.20
CA ASP A 192 -0.42 -21.03 -4.82
C ASP A 192 -0.84 -19.75 -4.08
N VAL A 193 -0.32 -18.61 -4.51
CA VAL A 193 -0.74 -17.28 -4.04
C VAL A 193 -0.97 -16.39 -5.24
N LEU A 194 -2.20 -15.88 -5.38
CA LEU A 194 -2.59 -14.91 -6.40
C LEU A 194 -2.78 -13.55 -5.75
N ILE A 195 -2.12 -12.52 -6.28
CA ILE A 195 -2.28 -11.12 -5.87
C ILE A 195 -2.76 -10.34 -7.09
N PHE A 196 -4.05 -10.05 -7.14
CA PHE A 196 -4.64 -9.29 -8.24
C PHE A 196 -4.65 -7.80 -7.94
N ASN A 197 -4.52 -6.96 -8.96
CA ASN A 197 -4.89 -5.55 -8.87
C ASN A 197 -5.30 -4.99 -10.23
N SER A 198 -6.20 -4.03 -10.20
CA SER A 198 -6.79 -3.42 -11.39
C SER A 198 -7.47 -2.14 -10.94
N TYR A 199 -6.94 -0.98 -11.26
CA TYR A 199 -7.64 0.29 -11.06
C TYR A 199 -6.99 1.44 -11.83
N HIS A 200 -5.67 1.53 -11.79
CA HIS A 200 -4.95 2.73 -12.23
C HIS A 200 -5.26 3.06 -13.70
N TRP A 201 -5.26 2.03 -14.55
CA TRP A 201 -5.51 2.19 -15.98
C TRP A 201 -6.96 2.53 -16.32
N TRP A 202 -7.93 2.19 -15.48
CA TRP A 202 -9.35 2.53 -15.71
C TRP A 202 -9.62 4.03 -15.65
N THR A 203 -8.73 4.78 -14.99
CA THR A 203 -8.79 6.24 -14.95
C THR A 203 -7.99 6.93 -16.06
N HIS A 204 -7.35 6.17 -16.95
CA HIS A 204 -6.60 6.74 -18.06
C HIS A 204 -7.53 7.33 -19.12
N THR A 205 -7.22 8.56 -19.52
CA THR A 205 -7.91 9.29 -20.59
C THR A 205 -6.92 9.80 -21.61
N GLY A 206 -7.39 10.14 -22.82
CA GLY A 206 -6.54 10.73 -23.86
C GLY A 206 -5.38 9.79 -24.26
N PRO A 207 -4.14 10.29 -24.39
CA PRO A 207 -3.00 9.47 -24.84
C PRO A 207 -2.67 8.27 -23.94
N ARG A 208 -3.07 8.30 -22.66
CA ARG A 208 -2.84 7.18 -21.73
C ARG A 208 -3.86 6.06 -21.87
N GLN A 209 -4.98 6.30 -22.56
CA GLN A 209 -6.03 5.31 -22.76
C GLN A 209 -5.58 4.28 -23.81
N THR A 210 -5.50 3.01 -23.39
CA THR A 210 -4.95 1.92 -24.21
C THR A 210 -6.01 1.07 -24.90
N TRP A 211 -7.27 1.48 -24.84
CA TRP A 211 -8.41 0.85 -25.52
C TRP A 211 -9.22 1.91 -26.26
N ASP A 212 -9.93 1.48 -27.30
CA ASP A 212 -10.74 2.36 -28.16
C ASP A 212 -12.24 2.11 -27.98
N TYR A 213 -12.63 0.89 -27.56
CA TYR A 213 -14.02 0.49 -27.36
C TYR A 213 -14.16 -0.42 -26.13
N TYR A 214 -15.35 -0.40 -25.53
CA TYR A 214 -15.80 -1.40 -24.57
C TYR A 214 -16.72 -2.40 -25.25
N GLN A 215 -16.72 -3.64 -24.80
CA GLN A 215 -17.69 -4.66 -25.24
C GLN A 215 -18.30 -5.38 -24.04
N VAL A 216 -19.62 -5.61 -24.12
CA VAL A 216 -20.40 -6.45 -23.20
C VAL A 216 -21.34 -7.32 -24.03
N GLY A 217 -21.19 -8.63 -23.95
CA GLY A 217 -21.82 -9.58 -24.88
C GLY A 217 -21.47 -9.23 -26.32
N GLU A 218 -22.51 -9.10 -27.16
CA GLU A 218 -22.37 -8.74 -28.58
C GLU A 218 -22.36 -7.22 -28.83
N HIS A 219 -22.54 -6.39 -27.80
CA HIS A 219 -22.65 -4.93 -27.95
C HIS A 219 -21.30 -4.24 -27.75
N ILE A 220 -20.93 -3.40 -28.73
CA ILE A 220 -19.70 -2.59 -28.70
C ILE A 220 -20.07 -1.13 -28.46
N TYR A 221 -19.45 -0.54 -27.45
CA TYR A 221 -19.64 0.84 -27.02
C TYR A 221 -18.36 1.65 -27.28
N ARG A 222 -18.49 2.82 -27.90
CA ARG A 222 -17.36 3.75 -28.07
C ARG A 222 -16.93 4.37 -26.73
N ASP A 223 -17.89 4.61 -25.85
CA ASP A 223 -17.64 5.21 -24.55
C ASP A 223 -18.56 4.58 -23.49
N MET A 224 -18.10 4.59 -22.25
CA MET A 224 -18.79 4.07 -21.07
C MET A 224 -18.22 4.77 -19.84
N ASP A 225 -19.06 5.02 -18.84
CA ASP A 225 -18.57 5.46 -17.53
C ASP A 225 -17.48 4.50 -17.03
N PRO A 226 -16.26 4.98 -16.73
CA PRO A 226 -15.15 4.10 -16.39
C PRO A 226 -15.40 3.25 -15.15
N MET A 227 -16.20 3.74 -14.18
CA MET A 227 -16.50 2.99 -12.96
C MET A 227 -17.58 1.93 -13.19
N LEU A 228 -18.52 2.16 -14.11
CA LEU A 228 -19.43 1.15 -14.62
C LEU A 228 -18.64 0.05 -15.36
N ALA A 229 -17.76 0.43 -16.29
CA ALA A 229 -16.93 -0.51 -17.03
C ALA A 229 -16.06 -1.36 -16.08
N TYR A 230 -15.40 -0.70 -15.12
CA TYR A 230 -14.60 -1.34 -14.09
C TYR A 230 -15.42 -2.31 -13.23
N LYS A 231 -16.64 -1.92 -12.83
CA LYS A 231 -17.54 -2.77 -12.06
C LYS A 231 -17.94 -4.03 -12.82
N ILE A 232 -18.24 -3.91 -14.12
CA ILE A 232 -18.57 -5.07 -14.97
C ILE A 232 -17.37 -6.01 -15.06
N ALA A 233 -16.19 -5.49 -15.42
CA ALA A 233 -14.98 -6.30 -15.55
C ALA A 233 -14.57 -6.98 -14.25
N LEU A 234 -14.61 -6.26 -13.12
CA LEU A 234 -14.27 -6.83 -11.83
C LEU A 234 -15.30 -7.88 -11.38
N THR A 235 -16.58 -7.71 -11.73
CA THR A 235 -17.60 -8.74 -11.50
C THR A 235 -17.32 -10.00 -12.33
N THR A 236 -16.88 -9.86 -13.58
CA THR A 236 -16.45 -10.98 -14.43
C THR A 236 -15.26 -11.71 -13.81
N TRP A 237 -14.24 -10.98 -13.35
CA TRP A 237 -13.10 -11.56 -12.63
C TRP A 237 -13.53 -12.28 -11.36
N ALA A 238 -14.43 -11.71 -10.57
CA ALA A 238 -14.93 -12.32 -9.34
C ALA A 238 -15.64 -13.65 -9.61
N LYS A 239 -16.51 -13.71 -10.64
CA LYS A 239 -17.16 -14.94 -11.08
C LYS A 239 -16.15 -15.99 -11.55
N TRP A 240 -15.09 -15.57 -12.25
CA TRP A 240 -14.01 -16.47 -12.64
C TRP A 240 -13.30 -17.04 -11.41
N VAL A 241 -12.93 -16.19 -10.44
CA VAL A 241 -12.27 -16.62 -9.21
C VAL A 241 -13.12 -17.65 -8.47
N ASP A 242 -14.41 -17.36 -8.26
CA ASP A 242 -15.32 -18.24 -7.53
C ASP A 242 -15.55 -19.60 -8.19
N SER A 243 -15.49 -19.66 -9.52
CA SER A 243 -15.73 -20.88 -10.30
C SER A 243 -14.46 -21.68 -10.60
N SER A 244 -13.30 -21.02 -10.66
CA SER A 244 -12.08 -21.61 -11.24
C SER A 244 -10.91 -21.78 -10.27
N VAL A 245 -10.91 -21.11 -9.12
CA VAL A 245 -9.82 -21.19 -8.13
C VAL A 245 -10.16 -22.21 -7.04
N ASP A 246 -9.23 -23.13 -6.77
CA ASP A 246 -9.31 -24.03 -5.62
C ASP A 246 -8.78 -23.31 -4.35
N PHE A 247 -9.67 -22.69 -3.60
CA PHE A 247 -9.35 -21.96 -2.36
C PHE A 247 -8.80 -22.85 -1.23
N LYS A 248 -8.83 -24.18 -1.36
CA LYS A 248 -8.16 -25.09 -0.42
C LYS A 248 -6.64 -25.09 -0.64
N LYS A 249 -6.19 -24.77 -1.85
CA LYS A 249 -4.78 -24.77 -2.26
C LYS A 249 -4.24 -23.37 -2.48
N THR A 250 -5.04 -22.49 -3.07
CA THR A 250 -4.62 -21.16 -3.50
C THR A 250 -5.17 -20.09 -2.58
N ARG A 251 -4.30 -19.19 -2.11
CA ARG A 251 -4.71 -17.98 -1.40
C ARG A 251 -4.85 -16.84 -2.41
N VAL A 252 -5.96 -16.12 -2.34
CA VAL A 252 -6.24 -15.01 -3.26
C VAL A 252 -6.29 -13.70 -2.50
N PHE A 253 -5.57 -12.72 -3.03
CA PHE A 253 -5.50 -11.35 -2.55
C PHE A 253 -5.92 -10.39 -3.67
N PHE A 254 -6.48 -9.26 -3.27
CA PHE A 254 -6.68 -8.11 -4.14
C PHE A 254 -5.92 -6.92 -3.55
N GLN A 255 -4.90 -6.43 -4.24
CA GLN A 255 -4.23 -5.18 -3.90
C GLN A 255 -5.18 -4.02 -4.22
N GLY A 256 -5.53 -3.25 -3.18
CA GLY A 256 -6.45 -2.13 -3.27
C GLY A 256 -5.93 -0.98 -4.12
N VAL A 257 -6.72 0.10 -4.14
CA VAL A 257 -6.44 1.29 -4.95
C VAL A 257 -5.21 2.01 -4.41
N SER A 258 -4.18 2.17 -5.25
CA SER A 258 -3.04 3.04 -4.98
C SER A 258 -3.40 4.49 -5.23
N ALA A 259 -3.02 5.38 -4.31
CA ALA A 259 -3.22 6.82 -4.48
C ALA A 259 -2.33 7.42 -5.59
N VAL A 260 -2.81 8.54 -6.13
CA VAL A 260 -2.08 9.46 -7.01
C VAL A 260 -2.07 10.85 -6.38
N HIS A 261 -0.98 11.61 -6.57
CA HIS A 261 -0.80 12.92 -5.95
C HIS A 261 -0.62 14.03 -7.00
N ASP A 262 -1.66 14.23 -7.82
CA ASP A 262 -1.65 15.18 -8.94
C ASP A 262 -2.13 16.60 -8.57
N ARG A 263 -2.67 16.82 -7.37
CA ARG A 263 -3.23 18.12 -6.96
C ARG A 263 -3.04 18.38 -5.47
N GLY A 264 -2.31 19.43 -5.13
CA GLY A 264 -2.06 19.80 -3.72
C GLY A 264 -3.31 20.15 -2.91
N LEU A 265 -4.37 20.59 -3.59
CA LEU A 265 -5.69 20.80 -2.97
C LEU A 265 -6.20 19.56 -2.24
N ASP A 266 -5.92 18.35 -2.75
CA ASP A 266 -6.38 17.10 -2.15
C ASP A 266 -5.68 16.79 -0.81
N TRP A 267 -4.61 17.50 -0.46
CA TRP A 267 -3.93 17.43 0.84
C TRP A 267 -3.77 18.78 1.54
N ASN A 268 -4.70 19.72 1.30
CA ASN A 268 -4.75 21.05 1.91
C ASN A 268 -3.52 21.95 1.62
N GLU A 269 -2.86 21.76 0.49
CA GLU A 269 -1.78 22.63 0.00
C GLU A 269 -2.15 23.19 -1.39
N PRO A 270 -3.09 24.15 -1.48
CA PRO A 270 -3.64 24.59 -2.77
C PRO A 270 -2.61 25.25 -3.70
N GLY A 271 -1.49 25.75 -3.17
CA GLY A 271 -0.37 26.29 -3.97
C GLY A 271 0.53 25.21 -4.60
N THR A 272 0.37 23.94 -4.22
CA THR A 272 1.19 22.83 -4.72
C THR A 272 0.50 22.21 -5.93
N ARG A 273 1.18 22.23 -7.09
CA ARG A 273 0.61 21.69 -8.33
C ARG A 273 0.43 20.18 -8.31
N ASN A 274 1.41 19.43 -7.79
CA ASN A 274 1.45 17.96 -7.77
C ASN A 274 2.49 17.47 -6.75
N CYS A 275 2.89 16.19 -6.79
CA CYS A 275 3.88 15.60 -5.89
C CYS A 275 5.32 16.18 -5.98
N LYS A 276 5.59 17.12 -6.89
CA LYS A 276 6.92 17.73 -7.03
C LYS A 276 7.36 18.44 -5.75
N GLY A 277 8.58 18.11 -5.31
CA GLY A 277 9.23 18.73 -4.15
C GLY A 277 8.67 18.27 -2.81
N GLN A 278 7.78 17.28 -2.78
CA GLN A 278 7.25 16.73 -1.54
C GLN A 278 8.25 15.73 -0.94
N THR A 279 8.67 15.97 0.30
CA THR A 279 9.69 15.16 0.99
C THR A 279 9.20 14.55 2.30
N LEU A 280 7.98 14.91 2.72
CA LEU A 280 7.34 14.45 3.95
C LEU A 280 5.97 13.84 3.69
N PRO A 281 5.60 12.77 4.42
CA PRO A 281 4.25 12.23 4.38
C PRO A 281 3.26 13.22 4.99
N ILE A 282 1.99 13.02 4.66
CA ILE A 282 0.88 13.70 5.35
C ILE A 282 0.78 13.12 6.76
N ARG A 283 0.74 14.01 7.76
CA ARG A 283 0.62 13.62 9.18
C ARG A 283 -0.83 13.29 9.52
N GLY A 284 -1.01 12.34 10.44
CA GLY A 284 -2.31 11.99 11.00
C GLY A 284 -2.85 10.65 10.51
N LEU A 285 -4.15 10.45 10.73
CA LEU A 285 -4.88 9.20 10.48
C LEU A 285 -5.87 9.30 9.30
N HIS A 286 -5.98 10.48 8.70
CA HIS A 286 -7.00 10.81 7.70
C HIS A 286 -6.39 11.58 6.53
N TYR A 287 -6.85 11.26 5.33
CA TYR A 287 -6.58 12.04 4.13
C TYR A 287 -7.74 13.00 3.88
N PRO A 288 -7.50 14.30 3.66
CA PRO A 288 -8.58 15.28 3.51
C PRO A 288 -9.24 15.27 2.13
N GLY A 289 -8.55 14.73 1.11
CA GLY A 289 -9.07 14.64 -0.26
C GLY A 289 -10.20 13.62 -0.43
N LYS A 290 -10.81 13.64 -1.60
CA LYS A 290 -11.90 12.72 -1.96
C LYS A 290 -11.40 11.27 -1.98
N ARG A 291 -12.31 10.34 -1.66
CA ARG A 291 -12.08 8.91 -1.83
C ARG A 291 -11.98 8.55 -3.31
N TYR A 292 -11.24 7.48 -3.62
CA TYR A 292 -11.19 6.97 -4.96
C TYR A 292 -12.45 6.12 -5.23
N PRO A 293 -13.21 6.40 -6.30
CA PRO A 293 -14.46 5.68 -6.57
C PRO A 293 -14.25 4.17 -6.75
N GLY A 294 -13.06 3.75 -7.21
CA GLY A 294 -12.71 2.33 -7.31
C GLY A 294 -12.67 1.59 -5.97
N GLU A 295 -12.44 2.28 -4.84
CA GLU A 295 -12.47 1.64 -3.51
C GLU A 295 -13.84 1.02 -3.23
N GLU A 296 -14.90 1.75 -3.54
CA GLU A 296 -16.27 1.29 -3.32
C GLU A 296 -16.64 0.16 -4.27
N VAL A 297 -16.20 0.24 -5.54
CA VAL A 297 -16.41 -0.83 -6.52
C VAL A 297 -15.71 -2.12 -6.09
N VAL A 298 -14.45 -2.05 -5.66
CA VAL A 298 -13.70 -3.22 -5.15
C VAL A 298 -14.41 -3.81 -3.93
N LYS A 299 -14.76 -2.98 -2.94
CA LYS A 299 -15.42 -3.45 -1.72
C LYS A 299 -16.79 -4.07 -2.01
N ASP A 300 -17.58 -3.48 -2.90
CA ASP A 300 -18.87 -4.01 -3.34
C ASP A 300 -18.72 -5.38 -4.01
N VAL A 301 -17.82 -5.51 -4.98
CA VAL A 301 -17.62 -6.77 -5.71
C VAL A 301 -17.09 -7.87 -4.78
N LEU A 302 -16.05 -7.60 -3.99
CA LEU A 302 -15.48 -8.58 -3.06
C LEU A 302 -16.49 -9.04 -2.00
N SER A 303 -17.40 -8.16 -1.55
CA SER A 303 -18.43 -8.52 -0.57
C SER A 303 -19.47 -9.51 -1.08
N LYS A 304 -19.62 -9.62 -2.40
CA LYS A 304 -20.58 -10.50 -3.08
C LYS A 304 -19.98 -11.82 -3.55
N MET A 305 -18.67 -12.01 -3.38
CA MET A 305 -17.98 -13.24 -3.74
C MET A 305 -18.35 -14.37 -2.80
N LYS A 306 -18.47 -15.59 -3.35
CA LYS A 306 -18.69 -16.80 -2.57
C LYS A 306 -17.46 -17.14 -1.74
N ASN A 307 -16.27 -17.02 -2.33
CA ASN A 307 -15.01 -17.31 -1.65
C ASN A 307 -14.35 -16.02 -1.16
N HIS A 308 -13.75 -16.09 0.02
CA HIS A 308 -13.12 -14.93 0.63
C HIS A 308 -11.79 -14.58 -0.07
N VAL A 309 -11.75 -13.40 -0.68
CA VAL A 309 -10.52 -12.76 -1.18
C VAL A 309 -10.04 -11.73 -0.17
N TYR A 310 -8.76 -11.77 0.16
CA TYR A 310 -8.15 -10.81 1.08
C TYR A 310 -7.87 -9.47 0.38
N LEU A 311 -8.60 -8.43 0.75
CA LEU A 311 -8.30 -7.06 0.30
C LEU A 311 -7.08 -6.52 1.07
N LEU A 312 -6.01 -6.19 0.35
CA LEU A 312 -4.94 -5.33 0.87
C LEU A 312 -5.42 -3.87 0.71
N ASP A 313 -6.14 -3.36 1.71
CA ASP A 313 -6.72 -2.00 1.68
C ASP A 313 -5.64 -0.93 1.87
N ILE A 314 -4.82 -0.73 0.84
CA ILE A 314 -3.63 0.14 0.86
C ILE A 314 -3.95 1.62 0.56
N THR A 315 -5.22 1.98 0.37
CA THR A 315 -5.56 3.31 -0.14
C THR A 315 -5.20 4.42 0.84
N LEU A 316 -5.61 4.31 2.11
CA LEU A 316 -5.27 5.32 3.12
C LEU A 316 -3.75 5.44 3.33
N LEU A 317 -3.04 4.33 3.46
CA LEU A 317 -1.60 4.39 3.71
C LEU A 317 -0.84 4.98 2.52
N THR A 318 -1.32 4.78 1.28
CA THR A 318 -0.71 5.41 0.10
C THR A 318 -1.09 6.87 -0.03
N GLN A 319 -2.34 7.25 0.26
CA GLN A 319 -2.80 8.64 0.31
C GLN A 319 -1.95 9.51 1.25
N LEU A 320 -1.42 8.94 2.33
CA LEU A 320 -0.58 9.68 3.27
C LEU A 320 0.88 9.85 2.80
N ARG A 321 1.24 9.36 1.61
CA ARG A 321 2.63 9.28 1.11
C ARG A 321 2.92 10.12 -0.11
N LYS A 322 2.40 11.34 -0.16
CA LYS A 322 2.69 12.32 -1.23
C LYS A 322 4.19 12.52 -1.53
N ASP A 323 5.08 12.18 -0.59
CA ASP A 323 6.52 12.27 -0.67
C ASP A 323 7.21 11.18 -1.51
N ALA A 324 6.58 10.02 -1.71
CA ALA A 324 7.31 8.82 -2.12
C ALA A 324 7.18 8.44 -3.61
N HIS A 325 6.63 9.34 -4.42
CA HIS A 325 6.54 9.16 -5.87
C HIS A 325 7.88 9.47 -6.57
N PRO A 326 8.15 8.90 -7.77
CA PRO A 326 9.28 9.31 -8.59
C PRO A 326 9.29 10.79 -8.91
N SER A 327 8.12 11.42 -9.02
CA SER A 327 8.01 12.83 -9.37
C SER A 327 8.78 13.12 -10.67
N LYS A 328 9.63 14.15 -10.71
CA LYS A 328 10.48 14.48 -11.86
C LYS A 328 11.61 13.48 -12.14
N TYR A 329 11.79 12.47 -11.29
CA TYR A 329 12.85 11.47 -11.37
C TYR A 329 12.38 10.16 -12.02
N GLY A 330 11.17 10.14 -12.60
CA GLY A 330 10.69 9.03 -13.44
C GLY A 330 11.22 9.11 -14.88
N ASP A 331 11.06 8.02 -15.64
CA ASP A 331 11.60 7.89 -17.00
C ASP A 331 10.98 8.89 -18.01
N GLU A 332 9.68 9.18 -17.89
CA GLU A 332 8.92 9.97 -18.87
C GLU A 332 8.44 11.32 -18.30
N GLY A 333 9.19 11.89 -17.35
CA GLY A 333 8.89 13.17 -16.73
C GLY A 333 8.17 13.04 -15.38
N MET A 334 7.12 13.83 -15.17
CA MET A 334 6.45 13.91 -13.87
C MET A 334 5.55 12.68 -13.62
N ASP A 335 5.96 11.84 -12.68
CA ASP A 335 5.18 10.69 -12.21
C ASP A 335 4.72 10.88 -10.76
N CYS A 336 3.42 11.04 -10.57
CA CYS A 336 2.78 11.12 -9.25
C CYS A 336 1.79 9.96 -9.01
N SER A 337 1.97 8.83 -9.71
CA SER A 337 1.12 7.66 -9.59
C SER A 337 1.86 6.38 -9.20
N HIS A 338 3.08 6.17 -9.69
CA HIS A 338 3.94 5.05 -9.27
C HIS A 338 4.80 5.43 -8.07
N TRP A 339 5.56 4.48 -7.51
CA TRP A 339 6.32 4.68 -6.28
C TRP A 339 7.79 4.38 -6.47
N CYS A 340 8.64 5.22 -5.88
CA CYS A 340 10.07 4.96 -5.75
C CYS A 340 10.31 3.59 -5.09
N LEU A 341 11.33 2.88 -5.56
CA LEU A 341 11.84 1.66 -4.93
C LEU A 341 13.30 1.88 -4.47
N ALA A 342 13.66 1.60 -3.22
CA ALA A 342 12.81 1.17 -2.09
C ALA A 342 11.78 2.25 -1.67
N GLY A 343 10.70 1.85 -0.99
CA GLY A 343 9.64 2.79 -0.65
C GLY A 343 8.29 2.18 -0.24
N VAL A 344 7.21 2.84 -0.65
CA VAL A 344 5.83 2.52 -0.22
C VAL A 344 5.40 1.08 -0.55
N PRO A 345 5.74 0.49 -1.72
CA PRO A 345 5.39 -0.90 -2.02
C PRO A 345 6.02 -1.94 -1.07
N ASP A 346 7.13 -1.60 -0.40
CA ASP A 346 7.74 -2.47 0.61
C ASP A 346 6.80 -2.68 1.80
N THR A 347 6.01 -1.66 2.14
CA THR A 347 4.97 -1.75 3.17
C THR A 347 3.82 -2.63 2.71
N TRP A 348 3.43 -2.60 1.44
CA TRP A 348 2.40 -3.50 0.92
C TRP A 348 2.84 -4.95 1.05
N ASN A 349 4.11 -5.24 0.71
CA ASN A 349 4.72 -6.55 0.88
C ASN A 349 4.94 -6.94 2.34
N GLN A 350 5.21 -5.99 3.23
CA GLN A 350 5.27 -6.24 4.67
C GLN A 350 3.88 -6.63 5.23
N ILE A 351 2.81 -5.95 4.80
CA ILE A 351 1.45 -6.30 5.20
C ILE A 351 1.07 -7.68 4.64
N LEU A 352 1.36 -7.94 3.35
CA LEU A 352 1.16 -9.24 2.72
C LEU A 352 1.89 -10.35 3.50
N TYR A 353 3.18 -10.15 3.85
CA TYR A 353 3.97 -11.06 4.68
C TYR A 353 3.30 -11.34 6.03
N ASN A 354 2.79 -10.30 6.69
CA ASN A 354 2.10 -10.43 7.98
C ASN A 354 0.77 -11.17 7.86
N ILE A 355 0.03 -11.04 6.75
CA ILE A 355 -1.20 -11.82 6.52
C ILE A 355 -0.86 -13.25 6.10
N LEU A 356 0.21 -13.44 5.33
CA LEU A 356 0.63 -14.78 4.89
C LEU A 356 1.08 -15.64 6.07
N PHE A 357 1.76 -15.05 7.04
CA PHE A 357 2.45 -15.78 8.11
C PHE A 357 2.06 -15.37 9.52
N LYS A 358 0.96 -14.62 9.69
CA LYS A 358 0.32 -14.48 11.00
C LYS A 358 -0.06 -15.88 11.48
N ASN A 359 0.49 -16.25 12.62
CA ASN A 359 -0.02 -17.34 13.45
C ASN A 359 -1.15 -16.76 14.30
#